data_AF-A0AA38ULX0-F1
#
_entry.id   AF-A0AA38ULX0-F1
#
_cell.length_a   1.000
_cell.length_b   1.000
_cell.length_c   1.000
_cell.angle_alpha   90.00
_cell.angle_beta   90.00
_cell.angle_gamma   90.00
#
_symmetry.space_group_name_H-M   'P 1'
#
loop_
_entity.id
_entity.type
_entity.pdbx_description
1 polymer ?
#
loop_
_entity_poly.entity_id
_entity_poly.type
_entity_poly.pdbx_seq_one_letter_code
_entity_poly.pdbx_strand_id
1 'polypeptide(L)'
;MNQARTVALISPSKSNPPKKQSIGFSFSNDQDAEFITPASQDSGLQVPQRVVHNSLQETKIPNDQRYHYRIVFEEYATTIYDERNLANILKAIADVLFALDLIHSAGWVHRDISGGNLYYHEERKIGLIGDLEYAKKVDAQSLHNVRTGTPYFMASEALSNEYSFYPITPKPPRDPLHFVRSYELDDPMDIPLGMVDPEDPPFNHNALHDIESVWWVLVYTILFNEDAAGPSQNTSARQRLMNELFNGQLNTTSRLPFLRDPQFGTCLPSSFSSSLVPALREYAKHLTAAFAAAEMNYPIIQPLPTPQLYEDCIGAIYTEVIVGAIKNVEMVYVKIRAQDVPGSGQKRSGNHLGEPEGSQKKKSR
;
A
#
# COMPACT_ATOMS: atom_id res chain seq x y z
N MET A 1 -34.79 11.07 39.55
CA MET A 1 -33.74 12.04 39.88
C MET A 1 -32.43 11.30 40.07
N ASN A 2 -31.47 11.54 39.18
CA ASN A 2 -30.03 11.47 39.45
C ASN A 2 -29.34 12.23 38.31
N GLN A 3 -29.05 13.50 38.57
CA GLN A 3 -28.31 14.39 37.67
C GLN A 3 -26.81 14.09 37.80
N ALA A 4 -26.16 13.75 36.69
CA ALA A 4 -24.71 13.65 36.63
C ALA A 4 -24.09 15.06 36.66
N ARG A 5 -23.14 15.29 37.57
CA ARG A 5 -22.39 16.55 37.72
C ARG A 5 -21.35 16.67 36.62
N THR A 6 -21.38 17.78 35.88
CA THR A 6 -20.31 18.21 34.98
C THR A 6 -19.16 18.83 35.79
N VAL A 7 -17.93 18.34 35.60
CA VAL A 7 -16.71 18.95 36.14
C VAL A 7 -16.03 19.70 35.00
N ALA A 8 -15.75 20.99 35.19
CA ALA A 8 -15.02 21.81 34.23
C ALA A 8 -13.50 21.59 34.40
N LEU A 9 -12.82 21.19 33.32
CA LEU A 9 -11.35 21.13 33.26
C LEU A 9 -10.81 22.51 32.85
N ILE A 10 -10.02 23.11 33.74
CA ILE A 10 -9.29 24.36 33.48
C ILE A 10 -7.97 23.98 32.79
N SER A 11 -7.75 24.45 31.56
CA SER A 11 -6.51 24.25 30.79
C SER A 11 -5.45 25.29 31.17
N PRO A 12 -4.15 24.94 31.28
CA PRO A 12 -3.07 25.93 31.34
C PRO A 12 -2.79 26.57 29.97
N SER A 13 -2.13 27.74 29.97
CA SER A 13 -1.89 28.58 28.79
C SER A 13 -0.93 27.96 27.76
N LYS A 14 -1.33 28.02 26.49
CA LYS A 14 -0.63 27.53 25.29
C LYS A 14 0.71 28.26 25.02
N SER A 15 1.76 27.52 24.67
CA SER A 15 2.86 28.02 23.86
C SER A 15 2.54 27.85 22.37
N ASN A 16 2.99 28.78 21.52
CA ASN A 16 2.70 28.74 20.08
C ASN A 16 3.49 27.62 19.39
N PRO A 17 2.89 26.84 18.47
CA PRO A 17 3.58 25.81 17.72
C PRO A 17 4.53 26.41 16.65
N PRO A 18 5.64 25.74 16.33
CA PRO A 18 6.55 26.16 15.26
C PRO A 18 5.92 26.00 13.86
N LYS A 19 6.31 26.90 12.96
CA LYS A 19 5.79 27.06 11.59
C LYS A 19 6.29 26.00 10.61
N LYS A 20 5.95 24.72 10.77
CA LYS A 20 6.02 23.73 9.67
C LYS A 20 4.89 22.72 9.83
N GLN A 21 3.83 22.91 9.05
CA GLN A 21 2.80 21.88 8.86
C GLN A 21 3.40 20.77 8.02
N SER A 22 3.35 19.52 8.50
CA SER A 22 3.44 18.35 7.65
C SER A 22 2.11 18.25 6.87
N ILE A 23 2.20 18.36 5.55
CA ILE A 23 1.07 18.05 4.67
C ILE A 23 1.16 16.55 4.44
N GLY A 24 0.37 15.79 5.20
CA GLY A 24 0.07 14.41 4.84
C GLY A 24 -0.59 14.44 3.47
N PHE A 25 0.09 13.90 2.46
CA PHE A 25 -0.51 13.71 1.14
C PHE A 25 -1.52 12.56 1.26
N SER A 26 -2.78 12.89 1.52
CA SER A 26 -3.88 12.01 1.15
C SER A 26 -3.82 11.83 -0.36
N PHE A 27 -3.79 10.59 -0.86
CA PHE A 27 -3.96 10.34 -2.27
C PHE A 27 -5.33 10.87 -2.70
N SER A 28 -5.34 12.02 -3.37
CA SER A 28 -6.50 12.46 -4.13
C SER A 28 -6.55 11.64 -5.43
N ASN A 29 -7.09 10.44 -5.34
CA ASN A 29 -7.55 9.67 -6.50
C ASN A 29 -9.00 9.26 -6.26
N ASP A 30 -9.89 10.24 -6.45
CA ASP A 30 -11.30 10.03 -6.74
C ASP A 30 -11.64 11.11 -7.77
N GLN A 31 -11.21 10.88 -9.01
CA GLN A 31 -11.68 11.61 -10.19
C GLN A 31 -11.92 10.61 -11.31
N ASP A 32 -13.18 10.27 -11.48
CA ASP A 32 -13.87 10.18 -12.77
C ASP A 32 -13.02 9.65 -13.93
N ALA A 33 -12.98 8.32 -14.08
CA ALA A 33 -12.72 7.70 -15.36
C ALA A 33 -13.93 7.95 -16.29
N GLU A 34 -14.01 9.15 -16.87
CA GLU A 34 -14.83 9.37 -18.07
C GLU A 34 -14.28 8.48 -19.19
N PHE A 35 -15.04 7.43 -19.52
CA PHE A 35 -14.76 6.56 -20.66
C PHE A 35 -14.89 7.36 -21.97
N ILE A 36 -13.75 7.67 -22.57
CA ILE A 36 -13.68 8.11 -23.98
C ILE A 36 -13.91 6.88 -24.86
N THR A 37 -15.11 6.76 -25.43
CA THR A 37 -15.42 5.78 -26.47
C THR A 37 -14.61 6.06 -27.75
N PRO A 38 -13.93 5.08 -28.37
CA PRO A 38 -13.34 5.28 -29.68
C PRO A 38 -14.42 5.28 -30.77
N ALA A 39 -14.34 6.25 -31.68
CA ALA A 39 -15.16 6.32 -32.89
C ALA A 39 -14.94 5.08 -33.76
N SER A 40 -16.01 4.31 -34.00
CA SER A 40 -16.05 3.24 -34.99
C SER A 40 -16.18 3.83 -36.39
N GLN A 41 -15.24 3.46 -37.25
CA GLN A 41 -15.32 3.71 -38.69
C GLN A 41 -16.33 2.76 -39.34
N ASP A 42 -17.07 3.36 -40.25
CA ASP A 42 -18.15 2.86 -41.07
C ASP A 42 -17.70 1.77 -42.07
N SER A 43 -18.46 0.67 -42.14
CA SER A 43 -18.56 -0.14 -43.36
C SER A 43 -19.91 -0.85 -43.37
N GLY A 44 -20.78 -0.40 -44.27
CA GLY A 44 -22.21 -0.66 -44.25
C GLY A 44 -22.67 -2.06 -44.64
N LEU A 45 -23.89 -2.37 -44.18
CA LEU A 45 -24.87 -3.20 -44.87
C LEU A 45 -26.26 -2.92 -44.27
N GLN A 46 -27.18 -2.44 -45.12
CA GLN A 46 -28.56 -2.13 -44.77
C GLN A 46 -29.42 -3.40 -44.72
N VAL A 47 -30.22 -3.57 -43.65
CA VAL A 47 -31.52 -4.27 -43.69
C VAL A 47 -32.46 -3.59 -42.67
N PRO A 48 -33.73 -3.24 -43.00
CA PRO A 48 -34.60 -2.48 -42.12
C PRO A 48 -35.58 -3.40 -41.36
N GLN A 49 -35.79 -3.16 -40.07
CA GLN A 49 -37.14 -3.30 -39.49
C GLN A 49 -37.26 -2.66 -38.09
N ARG A 50 -38.31 -1.84 -37.96
CA ARG A 50 -38.77 -1.14 -36.77
C ARG A 50 -38.90 -2.06 -35.55
N VAL A 51 -38.23 -1.71 -34.45
CA VAL A 51 -38.69 -2.06 -33.09
C VAL A 51 -38.61 -0.82 -32.22
N VAL A 52 -39.69 -0.63 -31.46
CA VAL A 52 -40.12 0.52 -30.66
C VAL A 52 -39.05 0.96 -29.64
N HIS A 53 -38.70 2.25 -29.64
CA HIS A 53 -37.94 2.88 -28.55
C HIS A 53 -38.79 2.86 -27.26
N ASN A 54 -38.51 1.92 -26.36
CA ASN A 54 -38.79 2.12 -24.95
C ASN A 54 -37.58 2.85 -24.36
N SER A 55 -37.76 4.12 -24.04
CA SER A 55 -36.83 4.94 -23.27
C SER A 55 -36.67 4.30 -21.88
N LEU A 56 -35.55 3.60 -21.66
CA LEU A 56 -35.08 3.29 -20.32
C LEU A 56 -34.73 4.63 -19.65
N GLN A 57 -35.54 5.01 -18.67
CA GLN A 57 -35.24 6.13 -17.79
C GLN A 57 -33.94 5.78 -17.06
N GLU A 58 -32.88 6.56 -17.28
CA GLU A 58 -31.70 6.54 -16.43
C GLU A 58 -32.14 6.78 -14.98
N THR A 59 -32.11 5.72 -14.18
CA THR A 59 -32.27 5.83 -12.74
C THR A 59 -31.05 6.57 -12.21
N LYS A 60 -31.20 7.88 -11.97
CA LYS A 60 -30.26 8.68 -11.18
C LYS A 60 -29.95 7.93 -9.89
N ILE A 61 -28.71 7.45 -9.76
CA ILE A 61 -28.18 6.92 -8.51
C ILE A 61 -28.37 8.02 -7.45
N PRO A 62 -28.99 7.74 -6.28
CA PRO A 62 -29.20 8.73 -5.25
C PRO A 62 -27.89 9.41 -4.88
N ASN A 63 -27.92 10.74 -4.83
CA ASN A 63 -26.78 11.59 -4.48
C ASN A 63 -26.24 11.15 -3.11
N ASP A 64 -25.11 10.45 -3.10
CA ASP A 64 -24.55 9.83 -1.91
C ASP A 64 -24.07 10.93 -0.96
N GLN A 65 -24.87 11.24 0.06
CA GLN A 65 -24.64 12.38 0.92
C GLN A 65 -23.45 12.08 1.86
N ARG A 66 -22.24 12.41 1.42
CA ARG A 66 -21.02 12.28 2.22
C ARG A 66 -21.00 13.31 3.35
N TYR A 67 -20.79 12.86 4.59
CA TYR A 67 -20.62 13.74 5.75
C TYR A 67 -19.16 14.11 5.93
N HIS A 68 -18.87 15.41 6.05
CA HIS A 68 -17.54 15.88 6.43
C HIS A 68 -17.36 15.77 7.94
N TYR A 69 -16.44 14.93 8.39
CA TYR A 69 -15.96 14.93 9.78
C TYR A 69 -14.44 15.21 9.83
N ARG A 70 -13.95 15.60 11.00
CA ARG A 70 -12.53 15.81 11.26
C ARG A 70 -12.18 15.18 12.60
N ILE A 71 -11.21 14.28 12.59
CA ILE A 71 -10.60 13.74 13.80
C ILE A 71 -9.33 14.53 14.05
N VAL A 72 -9.16 15.03 15.27
CA VAL A 72 -7.98 15.80 15.68
C VAL A 72 -7.32 15.05 16.82
N PHE A 73 -6.05 14.69 16.63
CA PHE A 73 -5.21 14.07 17.64
C PHE A 73 -4.40 15.14 18.38
N GLU A 74 -4.11 14.90 19.65
CA GLU A 74 -3.28 15.79 20.46
C GLU A 74 -1.80 15.63 20.07
N GLU A 75 -1.40 14.40 19.80
CA GLU A 75 -0.03 14.03 19.45
C GLU A 75 0.37 14.56 18.06
N TYR A 76 1.54 15.18 18.02
CA TYR A 76 2.19 15.57 16.76
C TYR A 76 3.38 14.63 16.50
N ALA A 77 3.30 13.85 15.43
CA ALA A 77 4.29 12.86 15.06
C ALA A 77 4.67 12.96 13.58
N THR A 78 5.88 12.51 13.24
CA THR A 78 6.40 12.50 11.87
C THR A 78 6.05 11.17 11.21
N THR A 79 5.54 11.18 9.97
CA THR A 79 5.28 9.93 9.22
C THR A 79 6.59 9.18 8.95
N ILE A 80 6.53 7.86 8.77
CA ILE A 80 7.71 7.09 8.34
C ILE A 80 8.21 7.52 6.96
N TYR A 81 7.34 8.05 6.09
CA TYR A 81 7.76 8.65 4.82
C TYR A 81 8.68 9.87 4.98
N ASP A 82 8.43 10.68 6.01
CA ASP A 82 9.13 11.95 6.22
C ASP A 82 10.31 11.83 7.19
N GLU A 83 10.31 10.84 8.07
CA GLU A 83 11.42 10.56 8.98
C GLU A 83 12.70 10.18 8.20
N ARG A 84 13.83 10.72 8.63
CA ARG A 84 15.14 10.59 7.96
C ARG A 84 16.17 9.88 8.82
N ASN A 85 15.93 9.78 10.12
CA ASN A 85 16.74 8.97 11.00
C ASN A 85 16.28 7.51 10.94
N LEU A 86 17.13 6.64 10.41
CA LEU A 86 16.77 5.23 10.24
C LEU A 86 16.58 4.51 11.58
N ALA A 87 17.30 4.89 12.64
CA ALA A 87 17.11 4.29 13.96
C ALA A 87 15.75 4.65 14.56
N ASN A 88 15.27 5.89 14.34
CA ASN A 88 13.90 6.30 14.70
C ASN A 88 12.87 5.45 13.95
N ILE A 89 13.07 5.20 12.65
CA ILE A 89 12.17 4.35 11.86
C ILE A 89 12.14 2.92 12.41
N LEU A 90 13.29 2.30 12.68
CA LEU A 90 13.30 0.93 13.22
C LEU A 90 12.64 0.87 14.61
N LYS A 91 12.86 1.88 15.46
CA LYS A 91 12.15 1.99 16.74
C LYS A 91 10.64 2.09 16.53
N ALA A 92 10.21 2.93 15.58
CA ALA A 92 8.80 3.12 15.31
C ALA A 92 8.14 1.83 14.81
N ILE A 93 8.82 1.12 13.89
CA ILE A 93 8.33 -0.15 13.34
C ILE A 93 8.26 -1.24 14.42
N ALA A 94 9.23 -1.30 15.34
CA ALA A 94 9.16 -2.23 16.47
C ALA A 94 7.93 -1.96 17.36
N ASP A 95 7.64 -0.69 17.67
CA ASP A 95 6.45 -0.33 18.45
C ASP A 95 5.15 -0.58 17.69
N VAL A 96 5.15 -0.38 16.37
CA VAL A 96 4.01 -0.70 15.50
C VAL A 96 3.72 -2.20 15.49
N LEU A 97 4.74 -3.05 15.43
CA LEU A 97 4.54 -4.50 15.52
C LEU A 97 3.95 -4.91 16.87
N PHE A 98 4.41 -4.28 17.96
CA PHE A 98 3.79 -4.47 19.27
C PHE A 98 2.33 -3.99 19.31
N ALA A 99 2.03 -2.85 18.70
CA ALA A 99 0.66 -2.35 18.60
C ALA A 99 -0.23 -3.28 17.74
N LEU A 100 0.30 -3.84 16.66
CA LEU A 100 -0.40 -4.81 15.82
C LEU A 100 -0.69 -6.11 16.58
N ASP A 101 0.23 -6.59 17.43
CA ASP A 101 -0.05 -7.73 18.31
C ASP A 101 -1.29 -7.47 19.19
N LEU A 102 -1.43 -6.27 19.75
CA LEU A 102 -2.61 -5.88 20.52
C LEU A 102 -3.88 -5.81 19.66
N ILE A 103 -3.81 -5.19 18.48
CA ILE A 103 -4.95 -5.06 17.55
C ILE A 103 -5.43 -6.44 17.10
N HIS A 104 -4.50 -7.31 16.71
CA HIS A 104 -4.78 -8.65 16.22
C HIS A 104 -5.27 -9.57 17.35
N SER A 105 -4.71 -9.43 18.56
CA SER A 105 -5.20 -10.12 19.77
C SER A 105 -6.63 -9.71 20.14
N ALA A 106 -7.05 -8.49 19.80
CA ALA A 106 -8.43 -8.03 19.93
C ALA A 106 -9.35 -8.51 18.78
N GLY A 107 -8.83 -9.27 17.82
CA GLY A 107 -9.57 -9.82 16.68
C GLY A 107 -9.76 -8.85 15.51
N TRP A 108 -9.00 -7.76 15.46
CA TRP A 108 -9.05 -6.76 14.40
C TRP A 108 -7.85 -6.90 13.46
N VAL A 109 -8.01 -6.46 12.22
CA VAL A 109 -6.93 -6.25 11.24
C VAL A 109 -7.01 -4.82 10.74
N HIS A 110 -5.86 -4.21 10.49
CA HIS A 110 -5.71 -2.81 10.08
C HIS A 110 -6.06 -2.59 8.60
N ARG A 111 -5.56 -3.45 7.71
CA ARG A 111 -5.82 -3.46 6.24
C ARG A 111 -5.24 -2.31 5.42
N ASP A 112 -4.79 -1.22 6.04
CA ASP A 112 -4.08 -0.14 5.32
C ASP A 112 -2.78 0.31 6.01
N ILE A 113 -1.89 -0.65 6.26
CA ILE A 113 -0.54 -0.35 6.73
C ILE A 113 0.27 0.30 5.60
N SER A 114 0.75 1.51 5.84
CA SER A 114 1.52 2.28 4.87
C SER A 114 2.50 3.23 5.57
N GLY A 115 3.52 3.71 4.86
CA GLY A 115 4.44 4.73 5.40
C GLY A 115 3.76 6.03 5.84
N GLY A 116 2.51 6.28 5.41
CA GLY A 116 1.73 7.46 5.75
C GLY A 116 0.88 7.30 7.02
N ASN A 117 0.60 6.05 7.41
CA ASN A 117 -0.22 5.69 8.56
C ASN A 117 0.63 5.20 9.76
N LEU A 118 1.95 5.15 9.58
CA LEU A 118 2.91 4.86 10.63
C LEU A 118 3.69 6.13 10.97
N TYR A 119 3.92 6.35 12.27
CA TYR A 119 4.52 7.60 12.75
C TYR A 119 5.60 7.35 13.80
N TYR A 120 6.50 8.31 13.93
CA TYR A 120 7.45 8.42 15.03
C TYR A 120 7.19 9.71 15.83
N HIS A 121 7.03 9.56 17.15
CA HIS A 121 6.79 10.65 18.07
C HIS A 121 8.08 11.09 18.76
N GLU A 122 8.68 12.18 18.27
CA GLU A 122 10.02 12.64 18.68
C GLU A 122 10.17 12.85 20.19
N GLU A 123 9.19 13.48 20.86
CA GLU A 123 9.33 13.79 22.30
C GLU A 123 9.27 12.55 23.20
N ARG A 124 8.51 11.53 22.78
CA ARG A 124 8.26 10.30 23.55
C ARG A 124 9.18 9.17 23.11
N LYS A 125 9.83 9.31 21.95
CA LYS A 125 10.70 8.30 21.33
C LYS A 125 9.98 6.96 21.10
N ILE A 126 8.72 7.04 20.65
CA ILE A 126 7.86 5.89 20.36
C ILE A 126 7.32 5.92 18.93
N GLY A 127 7.04 4.75 18.37
CA GLY A 127 6.22 4.58 17.19
C GLY A 127 4.74 4.63 17.50
N LEU A 128 3.96 5.05 16.51
CA LEU A 128 2.50 5.09 16.57
C LEU A 128 1.93 4.51 15.27
N ILE A 129 0.79 3.84 15.39
CA ILE A 129 -0.06 3.42 14.28
C ILE A 129 -1.29 4.30 14.26
N GLY A 130 -1.65 4.82 13.09
CA GLY A 130 -2.84 5.64 12.89
C GLY A 130 -3.70 5.11 11.75
N ASP A 131 -4.80 5.82 11.51
CA ASP A 131 -5.77 5.54 10.44
C ASP A 131 -6.43 4.14 10.47
N LEU A 132 -7.40 3.99 11.38
CA LEU A 132 -8.17 2.77 11.55
C LEU A 132 -9.45 2.73 10.69
N GLU A 133 -9.58 3.57 9.66
CA GLU A 133 -10.83 3.69 8.91
C GLU A 133 -11.21 2.39 8.15
N TYR A 134 -10.20 1.62 7.71
CA TYR A 134 -10.38 0.33 7.03
C TYR A 134 -10.31 -0.87 7.97
N ALA A 135 -10.07 -0.65 9.27
CA ALA A 135 -9.91 -1.72 10.23
C ALA A 135 -11.17 -2.59 10.29
N LYS A 136 -10.98 -3.91 10.31
CA LYS A 136 -12.07 -4.88 10.26
C LYS A 136 -11.88 -5.98 11.27
N LYS A 137 -12.97 -6.43 11.89
CA LYS A 137 -12.96 -7.60 12.76
C LYS A 137 -12.96 -8.88 11.92
N VAL A 138 -12.09 -9.84 12.24
CA VAL A 138 -11.83 -11.04 11.43
C VAL A 138 -13.07 -11.96 11.31
N ASP A 139 -14.01 -11.88 12.25
CA ASP A 139 -15.25 -12.67 12.29
C ASP A 139 -16.43 -12.06 11.49
N ALA A 140 -16.26 -10.86 10.91
CA ALA A 140 -17.29 -10.26 10.08
C ALA A 140 -17.40 -11.03 8.76
N GLN A 141 -18.44 -11.87 8.65
CA GLN A 141 -18.90 -12.64 7.47
C GLN A 141 -19.28 -11.75 6.27
N SER A 142 -18.60 -10.62 6.05
CA SER A 142 -18.86 -9.75 4.93
C SER A 142 -18.27 -10.39 3.67
N LEU A 143 -19.16 -10.90 2.81
CA LEU A 143 -18.87 -11.42 1.48
C LEU A 143 -18.23 -10.36 0.54
N HIS A 144 -18.27 -9.08 0.92
CA HIS A 144 -17.63 -7.98 0.20
C HIS A 144 -16.34 -7.54 0.89
N ASN A 145 -15.23 -8.25 0.62
CA ASN A 145 -13.90 -7.71 0.86
C ASN A 145 -13.54 -6.79 -0.30
N VAL A 146 -13.92 -5.51 -0.21
CA VAL A 146 -13.37 -4.51 -1.12
C VAL A 146 -11.86 -4.51 -0.91
N ARG A 147 -11.11 -4.67 -2.01
CA ARG A 147 -9.66 -4.56 -1.99
C ARG A 147 -9.30 -3.12 -1.60
N THR A 148 -8.88 -2.96 -0.35
CA THR A 148 -8.44 -1.70 0.24
C THR A 148 -6.95 -1.78 0.50
N GLY A 149 -6.31 -0.62 0.56
CA GLY A 149 -4.91 -0.50 0.94
C GLY A 149 -4.08 0.26 -0.08
N THR A 150 -2.99 0.82 0.38
CA THR A 150 -2.00 1.47 -0.49
C THR A 150 -1.26 0.41 -1.33
N PRO A 151 -1.39 0.37 -2.68
CA PRO A 151 -0.84 -0.72 -3.51
C PRO A 151 0.66 -0.98 -3.30
N TYR A 152 1.43 0.05 -2.93
CA TYR A 152 2.86 -0.06 -2.64
C TYR A 152 3.21 -0.90 -1.40
N PHE A 153 2.27 -1.13 -0.48
CA PHE A 153 2.55 -1.85 0.76
C PHE A 153 1.70 -3.07 0.99
N MET A 154 0.64 -3.27 0.19
CA MET A 154 -0.20 -4.46 0.31
C MET A 154 0.63 -5.77 0.30
N ALA A 155 0.23 -6.71 1.16
CA ALA A 155 0.73 -8.08 1.14
C ALA A 155 0.61 -8.74 -0.25
N SER A 156 1.48 -9.70 -0.53
CA SER A 156 1.53 -10.39 -1.83
C SER A 156 0.20 -11.07 -2.16
N GLU A 157 -0.38 -11.76 -1.17
CA GLU A 157 -1.70 -12.43 -1.32
C GLU A 157 -2.85 -11.43 -1.40
N ALA A 158 -2.77 -10.29 -0.71
CA ALA A 158 -3.78 -9.24 -0.80
C ALA A 158 -3.78 -8.56 -2.17
N LEU A 159 -2.59 -8.44 -2.79
CA LEU A 159 -2.43 -7.97 -4.17
C LEU A 159 -2.88 -8.98 -5.22
N SER A 160 -2.72 -10.29 -4.99
CA SER A 160 -3.28 -11.30 -5.91
C SER A 160 -4.76 -11.58 -5.63
N ASN A 161 -5.25 -11.27 -4.42
CA ASN A 161 -6.54 -11.72 -3.89
C ASN A 161 -6.64 -13.25 -3.95
N GLU A 162 -5.54 -13.92 -3.61
CA GLU A 162 -5.39 -15.38 -3.67
C GLU A 162 -4.38 -15.84 -2.61
N TYR A 163 -4.70 -16.93 -1.90
CA TYR A 163 -3.75 -17.59 -1.00
C TYR A 163 -2.63 -18.27 -1.81
N SER A 164 -1.41 -18.32 -1.30
CA SER A 164 -0.22 -18.70 -2.09
C SER A 164 0.84 -19.48 -1.30
N PHE A 165 0.66 -19.72 0.00
CA PHE A 165 1.61 -20.44 0.85
C PHE A 165 1.14 -21.86 1.24
N TYR A 166 -0.05 -22.30 0.78
CA TYR A 166 -0.51 -23.66 0.97
C TYR A 166 0.37 -24.69 0.23
N PRO A 167 0.48 -25.94 0.75
CA PRO A 167 1.20 -27.00 0.05
C PRO A 167 0.51 -27.33 -1.28
N ILE A 168 1.21 -27.17 -2.40
CA ILE A 168 0.72 -27.62 -3.71
C ILE A 168 0.66 -29.16 -3.68
N THR A 169 -0.48 -29.73 -3.27
CA THR A 169 -0.78 -31.11 -3.60
C THR A 169 -1.20 -31.16 -5.07
N PRO A 170 -0.82 -32.19 -5.84
CA PRO A 170 -1.33 -32.35 -7.19
C PRO A 170 -2.86 -32.53 -7.09
N LYS A 171 -3.64 -31.53 -7.52
CA LYS A 171 -5.08 -31.71 -7.71
C LYS A 171 -5.26 -32.91 -8.68
N PRO A 172 -6.11 -33.91 -8.39
CA PRO A 172 -6.41 -34.98 -9.33
C PRO A 172 -6.90 -34.38 -10.67
N PRO A 173 -6.66 -35.05 -11.81
CA PRO A 173 -7.04 -34.52 -13.11
C PRO A 173 -8.54 -34.20 -13.16
N ARG A 174 -8.85 -32.95 -13.56
CA ARG A 174 -10.21 -32.40 -13.59
C ARG A 174 -11.11 -33.20 -14.54
N ASP A 175 -12.33 -33.49 -14.11
CA ASP A 175 -13.39 -34.01 -14.98
C ASP A 175 -13.86 -32.88 -15.93
N PRO A 176 -13.75 -33.02 -17.27
CA PRO A 176 -14.09 -31.97 -18.24
C PRO A 176 -15.55 -31.49 -18.23
N LEU A 177 -16.45 -32.16 -17.49
CA LEU A 177 -17.90 -31.93 -17.55
C LEU A 177 -18.44 -30.81 -16.65
N HIS A 178 -17.62 -30.19 -15.78
CA HIS A 178 -18.07 -29.11 -14.88
C HIS A 178 -17.92 -27.69 -15.44
N PHE A 179 -17.80 -27.52 -16.77
CA PHE A 179 -17.82 -26.21 -17.43
C PHE A 179 -19.26 -25.74 -17.64
N VAL A 180 -19.90 -25.22 -16.58
CA VAL A 180 -21.22 -24.58 -16.72
C VAL A 180 -21.02 -23.14 -17.20
N ARG A 181 -21.34 -22.90 -18.47
CA ARG A 181 -21.57 -21.58 -19.07
C ARG A 181 -22.62 -20.82 -18.24
N SER A 182 -22.26 -19.67 -17.69
CA SER A 182 -23.22 -18.57 -17.54
C SER A 182 -22.67 -17.35 -18.24
N TYR A 183 -23.20 -17.09 -19.44
CA TYR A 183 -23.17 -15.76 -20.04
C TYR A 183 -24.53 -15.16 -19.77
N GLU A 184 -24.54 -14.04 -19.07
CA GLU A 184 -25.35 -12.86 -19.38
C GLU A 184 -24.75 -11.74 -18.54
N LEU A 185 -24.04 -10.84 -19.24
CA LEU A 185 -23.28 -9.72 -18.71
C LEU A 185 -24.20 -8.51 -18.66
N ASP A 186 -24.25 -7.79 -17.53
CA ASP A 186 -24.75 -6.41 -17.47
C ASP A 186 -24.09 -5.55 -16.36
N ASP A 187 -22.92 -5.94 -15.80
CA ASP A 187 -22.20 -5.07 -14.84
C ASP A 187 -20.65 -5.15 -15.00
N PRO A 188 -19.89 -4.03 -15.00
CA PRO A 188 -18.44 -4.05 -15.30
C PRO A 188 -17.52 -4.51 -14.15
N MET A 189 -18.03 -5.17 -13.10
CA MET A 189 -17.23 -5.49 -11.91
C MET A 189 -17.24 -6.97 -11.47
N ASP A 190 -17.63 -7.88 -12.36
CA ASP A 190 -17.54 -9.32 -12.09
C ASP A 190 -16.30 -9.93 -12.77
N ILE A 191 -15.34 -10.35 -11.93
CA ILE A 191 -14.33 -11.33 -12.31
C ILE A 191 -15.10 -12.57 -12.84
N PRO A 192 -14.74 -13.16 -13.99
CA PRO A 192 -15.47 -14.30 -14.53
C PRO A 192 -15.58 -15.41 -13.48
N LEU A 193 -16.80 -15.67 -12.99
CA LEU A 193 -17.18 -16.74 -12.05
C LEU A 193 -16.99 -18.16 -12.65
N GLY A 194 -16.11 -18.31 -13.63
CA GLY A 194 -15.79 -19.57 -14.31
C GLY A 194 -14.43 -20.17 -13.94
N MET A 195 -13.69 -19.61 -12.97
CA MET A 195 -12.35 -20.09 -12.60
C MET A 195 -12.14 -20.41 -11.12
N VAL A 196 -13.12 -20.18 -10.25
CA VAL A 196 -13.02 -20.52 -8.83
C VAL A 196 -13.42 -21.98 -8.67
N ASP A 197 -12.47 -22.83 -8.27
CA ASP A 197 -12.77 -24.18 -7.83
C ASP A 197 -13.78 -24.07 -6.67
N PRO A 198 -14.95 -24.73 -6.69
CA PRO A 198 -15.93 -24.64 -5.61
C PRO A 198 -15.36 -25.04 -4.23
N GLU A 199 -14.16 -25.62 -4.18
CA GLU A 199 -13.42 -25.93 -2.95
C GLU A 199 -12.50 -24.80 -2.44
N ASP A 200 -12.17 -23.79 -3.25
CA ASP A 200 -11.26 -22.71 -2.85
C ASP A 200 -12.02 -21.65 -2.02
N PRO A 201 -11.53 -21.29 -0.81
CA PRO A 201 -12.22 -20.32 0.04
C PRO A 201 -12.07 -18.90 -0.53
N PRO A 202 -13.03 -18.00 -0.30
CA PRO A 202 -12.86 -16.60 -0.66
C PRO A 202 -11.65 -16.01 0.08
N PHE A 203 -10.87 -15.19 -0.63
CA PHE A 203 -9.74 -14.48 -0.03
C PHE A 203 -10.22 -13.54 1.08
N ASN A 204 -9.54 -13.60 2.24
CA ASN A 204 -9.82 -12.74 3.38
C ASN A 204 -8.53 -12.15 3.94
N HIS A 205 -8.49 -10.82 4.01
CA HIS A 205 -7.37 -10.12 4.62
C HIS A 205 -7.26 -10.51 6.09
N ASN A 206 -6.07 -10.88 6.53
CA ASN A 206 -5.80 -11.37 7.86
C ASN A 206 -4.58 -10.67 8.49
N ALA A 207 -4.28 -11.02 9.73
CA ALA A 207 -3.22 -10.38 10.52
C ALA A 207 -1.82 -10.54 9.91
N LEU A 208 -1.53 -11.65 9.20
CA LEU A 208 -0.24 -11.85 8.53
C LEU A 208 -0.03 -10.85 7.39
N HIS A 209 -1.10 -10.42 6.73
CA HIS A 209 -1.02 -9.43 5.66
C HIS A 209 -0.64 -8.04 6.18
N ASP A 210 -1.08 -7.65 7.37
CA ASP A 210 -0.63 -6.39 8.00
C ASP A 210 0.85 -6.46 8.36
N ILE A 211 1.32 -7.61 8.86
CA ILE A 211 2.75 -7.85 9.18
C ILE A 211 3.60 -7.82 7.90
N GLU A 212 3.15 -8.46 6.81
CA GLU A 212 3.83 -8.35 5.51
C GLU A 212 3.88 -6.91 5.01
N SER A 213 2.81 -6.15 5.21
CA SER A 213 2.76 -4.74 4.81
C SER A 213 3.79 -3.88 5.57
N VAL A 214 4.02 -4.16 6.86
CA VAL A 214 5.13 -3.56 7.62
C VAL A 214 6.49 -3.89 7.00
N TRP A 215 6.70 -5.14 6.57
CA TRP A 215 7.93 -5.53 5.87
C TRP A 215 8.12 -4.74 4.56
N TRP A 216 7.04 -4.55 3.77
CA TRP A 216 7.09 -3.73 2.56
C TRP A 216 7.40 -2.25 2.85
N VAL A 217 6.94 -1.69 3.97
CA VAL A 217 7.34 -0.33 4.41
C VAL A 217 8.85 -0.26 4.67
N LEU A 218 9.44 -1.27 5.32
CA LEU A 218 10.89 -1.33 5.54
C LEU A 218 11.67 -1.46 4.23
N VAL A 219 11.24 -2.36 3.34
CA VAL A 219 11.85 -2.56 2.02
C VAL A 219 11.77 -1.28 1.17
N TYR A 220 10.63 -0.61 1.17
CA TYR A 220 10.45 0.69 0.53
C TYR A 220 11.42 1.71 1.12
N THR A 221 11.51 1.80 2.45
CA THR A 221 12.39 2.75 3.14
C THR A 221 13.84 2.61 2.66
N ILE A 222 14.37 1.39 2.61
CA ILE A 222 15.76 1.19 2.18
C ILE A 222 15.95 1.25 0.67
N LEU A 223 14.92 1.02 -0.16
CA LEU A 223 15.01 1.12 -1.62
C LEU A 223 14.83 2.55 -2.13
N PHE A 224 14.09 3.41 -1.42
CA PHE A 224 13.82 4.78 -1.85
C PHE A 224 14.67 5.85 -1.14
N ASN A 225 15.55 5.45 -0.22
CA ASN A 225 16.48 6.36 0.46
C ASN A 225 17.94 5.92 0.34
N GLU A 226 18.90 6.83 0.29
CA GLU A 226 20.33 6.55 0.31
C GLU A 226 20.98 6.93 1.63
N ASP A 227 22.09 6.27 1.95
CA ASP A 227 23.03 6.76 2.94
C ASP A 227 23.83 7.90 2.30
N ALA A 228 23.69 9.11 2.85
CA ALA A 228 24.41 10.30 2.39
C ALA A 228 25.94 10.11 2.36
N ALA A 229 26.48 9.30 3.27
CA ALA A 229 27.90 9.06 3.41
C ALA A 229 28.43 7.97 2.45
N GLY A 230 27.54 7.12 1.91
CA GLY A 230 27.92 5.94 1.15
C GLY A 230 26.85 5.50 0.15
N PRO A 231 26.61 6.25 -0.94
CA PRO A 231 25.55 5.95 -1.88
C PRO A 231 25.78 4.62 -2.63
N SER A 232 24.69 4.06 -3.19
CA SER A 232 24.75 2.82 -3.95
C SER A 232 25.57 2.98 -5.22
N GLN A 233 26.41 1.99 -5.53
CA GLN A 233 27.16 1.92 -6.79
C GLN A 233 26.31 1.38 -7.95
N ASN A 234 25.13 0.82 -7.68
CA ASN A 234 24.29 0.15 -8.67
C ASN A 234 22.87 0.78 -8.74
N THR A 235 22.84 2.10 -8.92
CA THR A 235 21.61 2.91 -8.97
C THR A 235 20.62 2.43 -10.04
N SER A 236 21.11 1.94 -11.19
CA SER A 236 20.25 1.44 -12.27
C SER A 236 19.56 0.12 -11.91
N ALA A 237 20.27 -0.83 -11.28
CA ALA A 237 19.63 -2.07 -10.81
C ALA A 237 18.62 -1.78 -9.71
N ARG A 238 18.95 -0.84 -8.82
CA ARG A 238 18.06 -0.38 -7.77
C ARG A 238 16.76 0.23 -8.33
N GLN A 239 16.87 1.13 -9.31
CA GLN A 239 15.70 1.74 -9.95
C GLN A 239 14.80 0.69 -10.62
N ARG A 240 15.39 -0.32 -11.29
CA ARG A 240 14.62 -1.42 -11.87
C ARG A 240 13.84 -2.17 -10.80
N LEU A 241 14.51 -2.51 -9.69
CA LEU A 241 13.87 -3.22 -8.58
C LEU A 241 12.76 -2.38 -7.92
N MET A 242 12.97 -1.08 -7.75
CA MET A 242 11.93 -0.16 -7.26
C MET A 242 10.69 -0.18 -8.17
N ASN A 243 10.90 -0.07 -9.49
CA ASN A 243 9.81 -0.06 -10.46
C ASN A 243 9.10 -1.41 -10.54
N GLU A 244 9.81 -2.51 -10.32
CA GLU A 244 9.25 -3.86 -10.33
C GLU A 244 8.35 -4.11 -9.11
N LEU A 245 8.83 -3.78 -7.91
CA LEU A 245 8.14 -4.08 -6.65
C LEU A 245 7.06 -3.05 -6.28
N PHE A 246 7.23 -1.80 -6.74
CA PHE A 246 6.40 -0.65 -6.36
C PHE A 246 5.86 0.08 -7.61
N ASN A 247 5.32 -0.66 -8.59
CA ASN A 247 4.67 -0.12 -9.78
C ASN A 247 3.26 0.46 -9.51
N GLY A 248 2.66 0.16 -8.36
CA GLY A 248 1.34 0.67 -7.96
C GLY A 248 0.17 -0.07 -8.58
N GLN A 249 0.45 -1.14 -9.32
CA GLN A 249 -0.56 -1.96 -9.96
C GLN A 249 -1.02 -3.06 -9.00
N LEU A 250 -2.33 -3.25 -8.91
CA LEU A 250 -2.99 -4.24 -8.04
C LEU A 250 -2.85 -5.69 -8.56
N ASN A 251 -1.97 -5.95 -9.52
CA ASN A 251 -1.73 -7.28 -10.10
C ASN A 251 -0.24 -7.61 -10.16
N THR A 252 0.61 -6.88 -9.43
CA THR A 252 2.04 -7.19 -9.40
C THR A 252 2.28 -8.54 -8.73
N THR A 253 2.96 -9.44 -9.43
CA THR A 253 3.33 -10.77 -8.93
C THR A 253 4.78 -10.86 -8.48
N SER A 254 5.55 -9.78 -8.61
CA SER A 254 6.98 -9.75 -8.27
C SER A 254 7.27 -9.79 -6.76
N ARG A 255 6.28 -9.51 -5.92
CA ARG A 255 6.46 -9.42 -4.45
C ARG A 255 6.70 -10.77 -3.79
N LEU A 256 5.86 -11.76 -4.11
CA LEU A 256 5.97 -13.11 -3.56
C LEU A 256 7.35 -13.76 -3.81
N PRO A 257 7.91 -13.78 -5.04
CA PRO A 257 9.24 -14.34 -5.26
C PRO A 257 10.34 -13.49 -4.58
N PHE A 258 10.16 -12.16 -4.50
CA PHE A 258 11.13 -11.28 -3.88
C PHE A 258 11.26 -11.47 -2.37
N LEU A 259 10.19 -11.86 -1.68
CA LEU A 259 10.20 -12.15 -0.24
C LEU A 259 11.27 -13.19 0.15
N ARG A 260 11.68 -14.04 -0.80
CA ARG A 260 12.68 -15.10 -0.62
C ARG A 260 13.94 -14.89 -1.47
N ASP A 261 14.14 -13.72 -2.06
CA ASP A 261 15.21 -13.49 -3.04
C ASP A 261 16.63 -13.46 -2.40
N PRO A 262 17.52 -14.41 -2.74
CA PRO A 262 18.91 -14.43 -2.26
C PRO A 262 19.77 -13.28 -2.83
N GLN A 263 19.28 -12.52 -3.81
CA GLN A 263 19.94 -11.36 -4.38
C GLN A 263 19.48 -10.02 -3.77
N PHE A 264 18.52 -10.04 -2.84
CA PHE A 264 18.12 -8.86 -2.08
C PHE A 264 19.34 -8.16 -1.46
N GLY A 265 19.48 -6.84 -1.69
CA GLY A 265 20.55 -6.02 -1.14
C GLY A 265 21.76 -5.79 -2.05
N THR A 266 21.86 -6.50 -3.17
CA THR A 266 22.98 -6.33 -4.14
C THR A 266 23.06 -4.93 -4.77
N CYS A 267 21.94 -4.19 -4.77
CA CYS A 267 21.84 -2.85 -5.33
C CYS A 267 21.74 -1.73 -4.28
N LEU A 268 21.92 -2.04 -2.99
CA LEU A 268 21.81 -1.08 -1.89
C LEU A 268 23.18 -0.56 -1.43
N PRO A 269 23.22 0.61 -0.74
CA PRO A 269 24.37 1.05 0.05
C PRO A 269 24.93 -0.03 0.96
N SER A 270 26.25 -0.07 1.15
CA SER A 270 26.90 -1.07 2.00
C SER A 270 26.40 -1.00 3.46
N SER A 271 26.09 0.19 3.97
CA SER A 271 25.49 0.39 5.30
C SER A 271 24.14 -0.30 5.45
N PHE A 272 23.32 -0.34 4.40
CA PHE A 272 22.06 -1.08 4.41
C PHE A 272 22.27 -2.58 4.16
N SER A 273 23.10 -2.93 3.16
CA SER A 273 23.31 -4.33 2.77
C SER A 273 23.98 -5.17 3.86
N SER A 274 24.84 -4.57 4.68
CA SER A 274 25.58 -5.29 5.72
C SER A 274 24.78 -5.54 6.99
N SER A 275 23.86 -4.64 7.37
CA SER A 275 23.11 -4.75 8.63
C SER A 275 21.61 -4.99 8.43
N LEU A 276 20.96 -4.26 7.53
CA LEU A 276 19.49 -4.31 7.38
C LEU A 276 19.02 -5.46 6.50
N VAL A 277 19.74 -5.77 5.43
CA VAL A 277 19.32 -6.85 4.52
C VAL A 277 19.28 -8.22 5.21
N PRO A 278 20.29 -8.62 6.03
CA PRO A 278 20.19 -9.83 6.82
C PRO A 278 18.99 -9.81 7.79
N ALA A 279 18.75 -8.69 8.46
CA ALA A 279 17.62 -8.50 9.37
C ALA A 279 16.26 -8.68 8.67
N LEU A 280 16.08 -8.03 7.51
CA LEU A 280 14.85 -8.14 6.73
C LEU A 280 14.64 -9.52 6.12
N ARG A 281 15.72 -10.25 5.81
CA ARG A 281 15.63 -11.65 5.39
C ARG A 281 15.18 -12.56 6.52
N GLU A 282 15.70 -12.36 7.73
CA GLU A 282 15.27 -13.14 8.89
C GLU A 282 13.79 -12.85 9.20
N TYR A 283 13.38 -11.57 9.17
CA TYR A 283 11.96 -11.19 9.26
C TYR A 283 11.13 -11.95 8.22
N ALA A 284 11.50 -11.87 6.93
CA ALA A 284 10.76 -12.49 5.84
C ALA A 284 10.66 -14.02 5.99
N LYS A 285 11.68 -14.66 6.58
CA LYS A 285 11.69 -16.08 6.89
C LYS A 285 10.68 -16.43 7.99
N HIS A 286 10.63 -15.68 9.09
CA HIS A 286 9.62 -15.86 10.14
C HIS A 286 8.20 -15.67 9.58
N LEU A 287 7.99 -14.60 8.82
CA LEU A 287 6.71 -14.30 8.18
C LEU A 287 6.28 -15.42 7.20
N THR A 288 7.21 -15.87 6.34
CA THR A 288 6.94 -16.96 5.40
C THR A 288 6.57 -18.26 6.12
N ALA A 289 7.24 -18.58 7.22
CA ALA A 289 6.92 -19.77 8.01
C ALA A 289 5.53 -19.66 8.65
N ALA A 290 5.13 -18.46 9.09
CA ALA A 290 3.80 -18.22 9.63
C ALA A 290 2.70 -18.37 8.57
N PHE A 291 2.89 -17.84 7.36
CA PHE A 291 1.97 -18.08 6.25
C PHE A 291 1.84 -19.57 5.91
N ALA A 292 2.96 -20.27 5.76
CA ALA A 292 2.95 -21.70 5.48
C ALA A 292 2.24 -22.52 6.57
N ALA A 293 2.38 -22.13 7.84
CA ALA A 293 1.65 -22.76 8.95
C ALA A 293 0.15 -22.44 8.91
N ALA A 294 -0.22 -21.19 8.62
CA ALA A 294 -1.62 -20.75 8.53
C ALA A 294 -2.39 -21.45 7.40
N GLU A 295 -1.70 -21.77 6.31
CA GLU A 295 -2.28 -22.38 5.10
C GLU A 295 -2.01 -23.88 4.99
N MET A 296 -1.41 -24.50 6.01
CA MET A 296 -1.01 -25.91 5.98
C MET A 296 -2.19 -26.86 5.72
N ASN A 297 -3.38 -26.50 6.21
CA ASN A 297 -4.60 -27.29 6.11
C ASN A 297 -5.60 -26.70 5.09
N TYR A 298 -5.08 -25.99 4.07
CA TYR A 298 -5.89 -25.46 2.98
C TYR A 298 -6.90 -26.49 2.46
N PRO A 299 -8.19 -26.13 2.25
CA PRO A 299 -8.76 -24.76 2.19
C PRO A 299 -9.09 -24.10 3.54
N ILE A 300 -8.78 -24.74 4.68
CA ILE A 300 -9.00 -24.12 6.01
C ILE A 300 -7.81 -23.23 6.36
N ILE A 301 -8.04 -21.91 6.39
CA ILE A 301 -7.01 -20.92 6.73
C ILE A 301 -7.05 -20.62 8.24
N GLN A 302 -5.90 -20.69 8.90
CA GLN A 302 -5.73 -20.38 10.33
C GLN A 302 -4.73 -19.23 10.52
N PRO A 303 -5.11 -17.98 10.20
CA PRO A 303 -4.15 -16.90 10.00
C PRO A 303 -3.88 -16.09 11.27
N LEU A 304 -4.13 -16.66 12.45
CA LEU A 304 -3.85 -15.97 13.70
C LEU A 304 -2.35 -16.10 14.01
N PRO A 305 -1.57 -15.01 13.93
CA PRO A 305 -0.17 -15.05 14.29
C PRO A 305 -0.03 -15.35 15.78
N THR A 306 1.04 -16.04 16.14
CA THR A 306 1.43 -16.21 17.54
C THR A 306 2.08 -14.93 18.04
N PRO A 307 2.00 -14.61 19.35
CA PRO A 307 2.78 -13.53 19.94
C PRO A 307 4.28 -13.63 19.62
N GLN A 308 4.79 -14.87 19.54
CA GLN A 308 6.18 -15.16 19.14
C GLN A 308 6.55 -14.60 17.77
N LEU A 309 5.63 -14.57 16.80
CA LEU A 309 5.93 -14.02 15.47
C LEU A 309 6.31 -12.54 15.56
N TYR A 310 5.59 -11.75 16.38
CA TYR A 310 5.93 -10.33 16.56
C TYR A 310 7.26 -10.16 17.27
N GLU A 311 7.52 -10.94 18.31
CA GLU A 311 8.81 -10.94 19.01
C GLU A 311 9.97 -11.29 18.08
N ASP A 312 9.80 -12.31 17.24
CA ASP A 312 10.78 -12.73 16.25
C ASP A 312 11.02 -11.62 15.20
N CYS A 313 9.95 -11.03 14.66
CA CYS A 313 10.01 -9.93 13.70
C CYS A 313 10.68 -8.67 14.29
N ILE A 314 10.34 -8.30 15.54
CA ILE A 314 10.96 -7.19 16.27
C ILE A 314 12.44 -7.50 16.53
N GLY A 315 12.74 -8.70 17.04
CA GLY A 315 14.10 -9.16 17.34
C GLY A 315 14.99 -9.27 16.10
N ALA A 316 14.42 -9.49 14.92
CA ALA A 316 15.15 -9.50 13.66
C ALA A 316 15.64 -8.09 13.28
N ILE A 317 14.85 -7.04 13.52
CA ILE A 317 15.13 -5.69 12.99
C ILE A 317 15.62 -4.70 14.05
N TYR A 318 15.28 -4.90 15.32
CA TYR A 318 15.50 -3.92 16.39
C TYR A 318 16.35 -4.52 17.50
N THR A 319 17.66 -4.58 17.26
CA THR A 319 18.69 -5.01 18.22
C THR A 319 19.72 -3.92 18.44
N GLU A 320 20.42 -3.96 19.58
CA GLU A 320 21.54 -3.03 19.85
C GLU A 320 22.62 -3.06 18.76
N VAL A 321 22.85 -4.23 18.15
CA VAL A 321 23.82 -4.40 17.06
C VAL A 321 23.35 -3.66 15.81
N ILE A 322 22.09 -3.85 15.40
CA ILE A 322 21.53 -3.20 14.21
C ILE A 322 21.45 -1.69 14.44
N VAL A 323 20.80 -1.27 15.53
CA VAL A 323 20.63 0.15 15.89
C VAL A 323 22.00 0.83 15.99
N GLY A 324 22.98 0.19 16.62
CA GLY A 324 24.34 0.69 16.73
C GLY A 324 25.04 0.87 15.37
N ALA A 325 24.79 -0.02 14.41
CA ALA A 325 25.36 0.04 13.06
C ALA A 325 24.75 1.17 12.21
N ILE A 326 23.46 1.47 12.40
CA ILE A 326 22.73 2.44 11.57
C ILE A 326 22.50 3.81 12.24
N LYS A 327 22.90 3.99 13.51
CA LYS A 327 22.63 5.22 14.29
C LYS A 327 23.10 6.52 13.64
N ASN A 328 24.13 6.45 12.80
CA ASN A 328 24.72 7.60 12.12
C ASN A 328 24.27 7.72 10.66
N VAL A 329 23.39 6.83 10.18
CA VAL A 329 22.91 6.86 8.81
C VAL A 329 21.78 7.88 8.72
N GLU A 330 22.08 8.99 8.07
CA GLU A 330 21.10 9.99 7.68
C GLU A 330 20.61 9.68 6.26
N MET A 331 19.31 9.44 6.13
CA MET A 331 18.72 9.03 4.87
C MET A 331 18.41 10.23 3.97
N VAL A 332 18.83 10.14 2.71
CA VAL A 332 18.49 11.12 1.67
C VAL A 332 17.61 10.45 0.63
N TYR A 333 16.52 11.10 0.22
CA TYR A 333 15.59 10.53 -0.75
C TYR A 333 16.23 10.36 -2.14
N VAL A 334 16.01 9.20 -2.77
CA VAL A 334 16.43 8.94 -4.16
C VAL A 334 15.43 9.63 -5.10
N LYS A 335 15.88 10.66 -5.81
CA LYS A 335 15.07 11.68 -6.54
C LYS A 335 14.20 11.20 -7.72
N ILE A 336 14.06 9.91 -8.00
CA ILE A 336 13.31 9.47 -9.19
C ILE A 336 12.31 8.36 -8.83
N ARG A 337 11.04 8.74 -8.68
CA ARG A 337 9.93 7.77 -8.73
C ARG A 337 9.68 7.42 -10.20
N ALA A 338 9.19 6.23 -10.51
CA ALA A 338 8.89 5.81 -11.90
C ALA A 338 7.99 6.82 -12.65
N GLN A 339 7.09 7.47 -11.92
CA GLN A 339 6.18 8.53 -12.37
C GLN A 339 6.87 9.88 -12.65
N ASP A 340 8.10 10.10 -12.18
CA ASP A 340 8.84 11.34 -12.32
C ASP A 340 9.90 11.29 -13.45
N VAL A 341 9.95 10.18 -14.23
CA VAL A 341 10.84 10.05 -15.39
C VAL A 341 10.22 10.76 -16.61
N PRO A 342 10.78 11.87 -17.11
CA PRO A 342 10.29 12.50 -18.32
C PRO A 342 10.75 11.66 -19.51
N GLY A 343 9.89 10.79 -20.06
CA GLY A 343 10.32 9.96 -21.19
C GLY A 343 9.44 8.81 -21.66
N SER A 344 8.10 8.92 -21.63
CA SER A 344 7.23 8.01 -22.41
C SER A 344 5.91 8.64 -22.87
N GLY A 345 5.83 9.98 -22.89
CA GLY A 345 4.75 10.72 -23.54
C GLY A 345 5.21 11.26 -24.89
N GLN A 346 4.51 10.89 -25.96
CA GLN A 346 4.65 11.50 -27.28
C GLN A 346 4.71 13.03 -27.16
N LYS A 347 5.77 13.63 -27.69
CA LYS A 347 5.88 15.08 -27.87
C LYS A 347 4.66 15.58 -28.65
N ARG A 348 3.72 16.26 -27.98
CA ARG A 348 2.84 17.21 -28.66
C ARG A 348 3.70 18.42 -29.03
N SER A 349 4.06 18.53 -30.30
CA SER A 349 4.73 19.70 -30.85
C SER A 349 3.84 20.93 -30.66
N GLY A 350 4.30 21.89 -29.86
CA GLY A 350 3.75 23.23 -29.87
C GLY A 350 4.10 23.91 -31.18
N ASN A 351 3.11 24.14 -32.04
CA ASN A 351 3.21 25.12 -33.11
C ASN A 351 3.09 26.51 -32.48
N HIS A 352 4.22 27.17 -32.26
CA HIS A 352 4.26 28.61 -32.13
C HIS A 352 5.08 29.15 -33.30
N LEU A 353 4.34 29.55 -34.34
CA LEU A 353 4.85 30.34 -35.44
C LEU A 353 5.30 31.69 -34.88
N GLY A 354 6.59 31.97 -35.03
CA GLY A 354 7.15 33.30 -34.76
C GLY A 354 6.87 34.25 -35.92
N GLU A 355 6.82 35.53 -35.59
CA GLU A 355 7.19 36.63 -36.50
C GLU A 355 7.98 37.70 -35.71
N PRO A 356 8.83 38.51 -36.40
CA PRO A 356 10.09 38.98 -35.83
C PRO A 356 10.16 40.50 -35.53
N GLU A 357 11.20 40.83 -34.76
CA GLU A 357 11.98 42.08 -34.62
C GLU A 357 11.37 43.46 -34.92
N GLY A 358 11.54 44.37 -33.95
CA GLY A 358 11.30 45.80 -34.19
C GLY A 358 11.62 46.75 -33.03
N SER A 359 12.91 47.09 -32.91
CA SER A 359 13.41 48.45 -32.61
C SER A 359 13.26 49.08 -31.21
N GLN A 360 14.44 49.39 -30.66
CA GLN A 360 14.74 50.37 -29.62
C GLN A 360 13.96 51.69 -29.77
N LYS A 361 13.49 52.26 -28.64
CA LYS A 361 13.78 53.67 -28.30
C LYS A 361 13.58 53.99 -26.82
N LYS A 362 14.68 54.46 -26.24
CA LYS A 362 14.86 55.21 -25.00
C LYS A 362 13.92 56.43 -24.89
N LYS A 363 13.62 56.75 -23.61
CA LYS A 363 13.67 58.07 -22.91
C LYS A 363 12.33 58.67 -22.44
N SER A 364 12.35 58.97 -21.13
CA SER A 364 11.76 60.12 -20.40
C SER A 364 10.24 60.31 -20.52
N ARG A 365 9.50 60.42 -19.43
CA ARG A 365 9.75 61.22 -18.22
C ARG A 365 8.89 60.69 -17.08
#